data_AF-A0A2W7AQ63-F1
#
_entry.id   AF-A0A2W7AQ63-F1
#
_cell.length_a   1.000
_cell.length_b   1.000
_cell.length_c   1.000
_cell.angle_alpha   90.00
_cell.angle_beta   90.00
_cell.angle_gamma   90.00
#
_symmetry.space_group_name_H-M   'P 1'
#
loop_
_entity.id
_entity.type
_entity.pdbx_description
1 polymer ?
#
loop_
_entity_poly.entity_id
_entity_poly.type
_entity_poly.pdbx_seq_one_letter_code
_entity_poly.pdbx_strand_id
1 'polypeptide(L)' 'MPRLVGKKGNSALYTGLAMFIAAAGVVALEYFGVIDLAPDFGKETEVRSNPTSQPVKTK' A
#
# COMPACT_ATOMS: atom_id res chain seq x y z
N MET A 1 29.88 -21.65 -33.72
CA MET A 1 28.87 -21.79 -32.65
C MET A 1 28.83 -20.48 -31.87
N PRO A 2 27.67 -19.79 -31.76
CA PRO A 2 27.60 -18.55 -30.99
C PRO A 2 27.78 -18.87 -29.51
N ARG A 3 28.86 -18.36 -28.93
CA ARG A 3 29.16 -18.52 -27.49
C ARG A 3 28.41 -17.42 -26.74
N LEU A 4 27.49 -17.78 -25.84
CA LEU A 4 26.85 -16.84 -24.90
C LEU A 4 27.77 -16.43 -23.72
N VAL A 5 29.07 -16.66 -23.85
CA VAL A 5 30.05 -16.33 -22.81
C VAL A 5 30.22 -14.81 -22.79
N GLY A 6 29.53 -14.15 -21.85
CA GLY A 6 29.65 -12.70 -21.61
C GLY A 6 28.35 -11.90 -21.60
N LYS A 7 27.18 -12.49 -21.88
CA LYS A 7 25.91 -11.75 -21.81
C LYS A 7 25.49 -11.58 -20.34
N LYS A 8 25.94 -10.50 -19.70
CA LYS A 8 25.53 -10.11 -18.35
C LYS A 8 24.02 -9.85 -18.40
N GLY A 9 23.24 -10.79 -17.86
CA GLY A 9 21.79 -10.65 -17.80
C GLY A 9 21.46 -9.37 -17.03
N ASN A 10 20.53 -8.56 -17.56
CA ASN A 10 20.03 -7.36 -16.92
C ASN A 10 19.11 -7.72 -15.72
N SER A 11 19.65 -8.49 -14.78
CA SER A 11 18.95 -8.93 -13.56
C SER A 11 18.48 -7.72 -12.75
N ALA A 12 19.23 -6.61 -12.78
CA ALA A 12 18.85 -5.37 -12.10
C ALA A 12 17.49 -4.83 -12.59
N LEU A 13 17.17 -4.97 -13.87
CA LEU A 13 15.87 -4.52 -14.40
C LEU A 13 14.72 -5.38 -13.89
N TYR A 14 14.91 -6.70 -13.84
CA TYR A 14 13.90 -7.62 -13.30
C TYR A 14 13.72 -7.45 -11.80
N THR A 15 14.81 -7.26 -11.04
CA THR A 15 14.75 -6.99 -9.61
C THR A 15 14.06 -5.65 -9.33
N GLY A 16 14.40 -4.60 -10.07
CA GLY A 16 13.76 -3.29 -9.94
C GLY A 16 12.27 -3.32 -10.28
N LEU A 17 11.90 -4.02 -11.36
CA LEU A 17 10.50 -4.18 -11.75
C LEU A 17 9.71 -4.98 -10.71
N ALA A 18 10.28 -6.07 -10.18
CA ALA A 18 9.64 -6.86 -9.13
C ALA A 18 9.40 -6.03 -7.86
N MET A 19 10.38 -5.20 -7.47
CA MET A 19 10.27 -4.32 -6.31
C MET A 19 9.19 -3.24 -6.52
N PHE A 20 9.11 -2.69 -7.73
CA PHE A 20 8.07 -1.72 -8.08
C PHE A 20 6.66 -2.32 -8.00
N ILE A 21 6.47 -3.52 -8.56
CA ILE A 21 5.18 -4.22 -8.50
C ILE A 21 4.81 -4.55 -7.05
N ALA A 22 5.77 -4.99 -6.23
CA ALA A 22 5.53 -5.25 -4.82
C ALA A 22 5.09 -3.99 -4.07
N ALA A 23 5.79 -2.87 -4.27
CA ALA A 23 5.44 -1.60 -3.64
C ALA A 23 4.04 -1.10 -4.07
N ALA A 24 3.73 -1.15 -5.37
CA ALA A 24 2.42 -0.78 -5.88
C ALA A 24 1.31 -1.69 -5.34
N GLY A 25 1.57 -3.00 -5.24
CA GLY A 25 0.64 -3.97 -4.66
C GLY A 25 0.34 -3.71 -3.20
N VAL A 26 1.36 -3.39 -2.39
CA VAL A 26 1.18 -3.03 -0.97
C VAL A 26 0.33 -1.77 -0.84
N VAL A 27 0.63 -0.71 -1.61
CA VAL A 27 -0.16 0.53 -1.58
C VAL A 27 -1.61 0.30 -2.01
N ALA A 28 -1.84 -0.54 -3.03
CA ALA A 28 -3.19 -0.88 -3.45
C ALA A 28 -3.94 -1.69 -2.38
N LEU A 29 -3.30 -2.71 -1.78
CA LEU A 29 -3.90 -3.51 -0.71
C LEU A 29 -4.24 -2.66 0.52
N GLU A 30 -3.39 -1.69 0.85
CA GLU A 30 -3.67 -0.69 1.90
C GLU A 30 -4.88 0.17 1.54
N TYR A 31 -4.94 0.71 0.32
CA TYR A 31 -6.05 1.54 -0.14
C TYR A 31 -7.40 0.81 -0.12
N PHE A 32 -7.40 -0.48 -0.49
CA PHE A 32 -8.59 -1.33 -0.40
C PHE A 32 -8.92 -1.77 1.05
N GLY A 33 -8.03 -1.52 2.02
CA GLY A 33 -8.20 -1.90 3.42
C GLY A 33 -7.99 -3.38 3.70
N VAL A 34 -7.24 -4.08 2.85
CA VAL A 34 -6.91 -5.51 3.02
C VAL A 34 -5.77 -5.71 4.03
N ILE A 35 -4.86 -4.73 4.09
CA ILE A 35 -3.78 -4.65 5.07
C ILE A 35 -3.84 -3.27 5.75
N ASP A 36 -3.31 -3.18 6.96
CA ASP A 36 -3.30 -1.99 7.81
C ASP A 36 -1.85 -1.67 8.21
N LEU A 37 -1.03 -1.38 7.21
CA LEU A 37 0.39 -1.01 7.37
C LEU A 37 0.54 0.50 7.61
N ALA A 38 -0.38 1.30 7.07
CA ALA A 38 -0.44 2.75 7.19
C ALA A 38 -1.91 3.17 7.35
N PRO A 39 -2.46 3.12 8.57
CA PRO A 39 -3.83 3.52 8.81
C PRO A 39 -4.08 4.94 8.28
N ASP A 40 -5.21 5.11 7.60
CA ASP A 40 -5.67 6.36 6.96
C ASP A 40 -4.95 6.79 5.65
N PHE A 41 -4.15 5.93 5.01
CA PHE A 41 -3.49 6.29 3.74
C PHE A 41 -4.49 6.43 2.58
N GLY A 42 -4.66 7.65 2.07
CA GLY A 42 -5.54 7.95 0.93
C GLY A 42 -7.02 8.09 1.28
N LYS A 43 -7.39 8.04 2.57
CA LYS A 43 -8.70 8.48 3.03
C LYS A 43 -8.56 9.92 3.50
N GLU A 44 -9.46 10.80 3.03
CA GLU A 44 -9.78 12.02 3.76
C GLU A 44 -10.04 11.56 5.19
N THR A 45 -9.34 12.11 6.21
CA THR A 45 -9.63 11.79 7.61
C THR A 45 -11.13 11.99 7.78
N GLU A 46 -11.89 10.90 7.80
CA GLU A 46 -13.28 10.94 8.18
C GLU A 46 -13.17 11.31 9.64
N VAL A 47 -13.35 12.61 9.92
CA VAL A 47 -13.54 13.11 11.26
C VAL A 47 -14.67 12.27 11.75
N ARG A 48 -14.33 11.23 12.51
CA ARG A 48 -15.26 10.37 13.20
C ARG A 48 -15.86 11.30 14.24
N SER A 49 -16.81 12.11 13.80
CA SER A 49 -17.74 12.82 14.64
C SER A 49 -18.48 11.70 15.33
N ASN A 50 -17.91 11.21 16.43
CA ASN A 50 -18.64 10.47 17.42
C ASN A 50 -19.93 11.25 17.60
N PRO A 51 -21.11 10.72 17.23
CA PRO A 51 -22.31 11.26 17.81
C PRO A 51 -22.15 10.88 19.28
N THR A 52 -21.68 11.81 20.10
CA THR A 52 -21.75 11.67 21.54
C THR A 52 -23.25 11.66 21.85
N SER A 53 -23.84 10.47 21.79
CA SER A 53 -25.15 10.18 22.33
C SER A 53 -25.00 10.09 23.85
N GLN A 54 -24.49 11.17 24.45
CA GLN A 54 -24.65 11.37 25.87
C GLN A 54 -26.12 11.74 26.10
N PRO A 55 -26.88 10.95 26.87
CA PRO A 55 -28.23 11.34 27.24
C PRO A 55 -28.11 12.55 28.17
N VAL A 56 -28.50 13.73 27.67
CA VAL A 56 -28.70 14.91 28.50
C VAL A 56 -29.81 14.57 29.49
N LYS A 57 -29.45 14.31 30.75
CA LYS A 57 -30.42 14.26 31.84
C LYS A 57 -30.88 15.68 32.13
N THR A 58 -32.01 16.07 31.54
CA THR A 58 -32.79 17.22 32.03
C THR A 58 -33.36 16.85 33.39
N LYS A 59 -32.96 17.61 34.41
CA LYS A 59 -33.50 17.58 35.77
C LYS A 59 -34.79 18.39 35.84
#